data_AF-A0A6L8C491-F1
#
_entry.id   AF-A0A6L8C491-F1
#
_cell.length_a   1.000
_cell.length_b   1.000
_cell.length_c   1.000
_cell.angle_alpha   90.00
_cell.angle_beta   90.00
_cell.angle_gamma   90.00
#
_symmetry.space_group_name_H-M   'P 1'
#
loop_
_entity.id
_entity.type
_entity.pdbx_description
1 polymer ?
#
loop_
_entity_poly.entity_id
_entity_poly.type
_entity_poly.pdbx_seq_one_letter_code
_entity_poly.pdbx_strand_id
1 'polypeptide(L)'
;MIFVDSDLKQNIRGATLETWLVPLVILIFCGFTYWLTTEFARMPPILKRGIQPSDFPQLLIALMVGLTALIVWKDPIRVSERIHNPTLMAFGMIGVFVLLVQFDFFFALTVSCLGLTLLWKKRNWYTFLIVGFLVPLGVFFLFDQVFEVRFPRGFLTNLWYG
;
A
#
# COMPACT_ATOMS: atom_id res chain seq x y z
N MET A 1 10.16 42.89 11.45
CA MET A 1 10.12 42.67 9.98
C MET A 1 11.28 41.83 9.44
N ILE A 2 12.32 41.52 10.24
CA ILE A 2 13.51 40.76 9.79
C ILE A 2 13.37 39.24 10.02
N PHE A 3 12.48 38.79 10.92
CA PHE A 3 12.30 37.36 11.25
C PHE A 3 11.46 36.57 10.23
N VAL A 4 10.58 37.23 9.46
CA VAL A 4 9.71 36.56 8.49
C VAL A 4 10.48 36.16 7.22
N ASP A 5 11.53 36.91 6.86
CA ASP A 5 12.32 36.67 5.65
C ASP A 5 13.25 35.46 5.81
N SER A 6 13.79 35.23 7.01
CA SER A 6 14.64 34.06 7.32
C SER A 6 13.87 32.73 7.27
N ASP A 7 12.62 32.71 7.75
CA ASP A 7 11.74 31.53 7.67
C ASP A 7 11.33 31.24 6.23
N LEU A 8 11.02 32.27 5.42
CA LEU A 8 10.70 32.09 4.00
C LEU A 8 11.91 31.57 3.21
N LYS A 9 13.11 32.05 3.52
CA LYS A 9 14.34 31.69 2.81
C LYS A 9 14.90 30.32 3.22
N GLN A 10 14.65 29.86 4.45
CA GLN A 10 14.87 28.45 4.84
C GLN A 10 13.85 27.50 4.19
N ASN A 11 12.59 27.91 4.10
CA ASN A 11 11.51 27.12 3.48
C ASN A 11 11.71 26.86 1.97
N ILE A 12 12.43 27.74 1.25
CA ILE A 12 12.74 27.56 -0.18
C ILE A 12 14.05 26.77 -0.41
N ARG A 13 14.96 26.75 0.57
CA ARG A 13 16.21 25.96 0.53
C ARG A 13 16.04 24.53 1.03
N GLY A 14 14.89 24.23 1.64
CA GLY A 14 14.46 22.90 2.07
C GLY A 14 13.86 22.04 0.96
N ALA A 15 14.06 22.36 -0.32
CA ALA A 15 13.99 21.36 -1.40
C ALA A 15 15.24 20.45 -1.29
N THR A 16 15.43 19.87 -0.11
CA THR A 16 16.60 19.11 0.32
C THR A 16 16.66 17.82 -0.49
N LEU A 17 17.88 17.38 -0.79
CA LEU A 17 18.21 16.12 -1.50
C LEU A 17 17.24 14.96 -1.24
N GLU A 18 16.72 14.85 -0.02
CA GLU A 18 15.70 13.93 0.46
C GLU A 18 14.45 13.83 -0.43
N THR A 19 13.95 14.96 -0.96
CA THR A 19 12.77 15.00 -1.84
C THR A 19 13.02 14.25 -3.15
N TRP A 20 14.27 14.22 -3.62
CA TRP A 20 14.68 13.50 -4.82
C TRP A 20 15.26 12.12 -4.52
N LEU A 21 15.91 11.98 -3.36
CA LEU A 21 16.55 10.75 -2.91
C LEU A 21 15.50 9.67 -2.61
N VAL A 22 14.39 10.01 -1.94
CA VAL A 22 13.34 9.03 -1.62
C VAL A 22 12.72 8.43 -2.89
N PRO A 23 12.21 9.21 -3.86
CA PRO A 23 11.74 8.67 -5.13
C PRO A 23 12.82 7.89 -5.89
N LEU A 24 14.06 8.38 -5.93
CA LEU A 24 15.15 7.74 -6.64
C LEU A 24 15.47 6.35 -6.05
N VAL A 25 15.50 6.21 -4.73
CA VAL A 25 15.70 4.91 -4.05
C VAL A 25 14.54 3.97 -4.36
N ILE A 26 13.29 4.47 -4.33
CA ILE A 26 12.11 3.65 -4.67
C ILE A 26 12.20 3.17 -6.13
N LEU A 27 12.61 4.05 -7.06
CA LEU A 27 12.76 3.70 -8.48
C LEU A 27 13.89 2.69 -8.72
N ILE A 28 15.03 2.83 -8.04
CA ILE A 28 16.13 1.85 -8.10
C ILE A 28 15.65 0.50 -7.58
N PHE A 29 14.95 0.48 -6.44
CA PHE A 29 14.38 -0.75 -5.89
C PHE A 29 13.36 -1.39 -6.83
N CYS A 30 12.47 -0.59 -7.43
CA CYS A 30 11.51 -1.03 -8.43
C CYS A 30 12.19 -1.61 -9.68
N GLY A 31 13.26 -0.98 -10.16
CA GLY A 31 14.04 -1.47 -11.31
C GLY A 31 14.74 -2.78 -11.01
N PHE A 32 15.39 -2.89 -9.84
CA PHE A 32 16.03 -4.12 -9.39
C PHE A 32 15.03 -5.26 -9.22
N THR A 33 13.90 -5.01 -8.56
CA THR A 33 12.85 -6.01 -8.39
C THR A 33 12.21 -6.39 -9.72
N TYR A 34 12.00 -5.45 -10.64
CA TYR A 34 11.52 -5.75 -11.99
C TYR A 34 12.46 -6.70 -12.72
N TRP A 35 13.77 -6.46 -12.64
CA TRP A 35 14.76 -7.36 -13.21
C TRP A 35 14.64 -8.78 -12.62
N LEU A 36 14.49 -8.93 -11.30
CA LEU A 36 14.23 -10.24 -10.67
C LEU A 36 12.96 -10.91 -11.20
N THR A 37 11.91 -10.15 -11.55
CA THR A 37 10.69 -10.74 -12.12
C THR A 37 10.89 -11.39 -13.49
N THR A 38 11.93 -10.99 -14.22
CA THR A 38 12.21 -11.54 -15.55
C THR A 38 12.81 -12.95 -15.50
N GLU A 39 13.37 -13.35 -14.35
CA GLU A 39 13.92 -14.68 -14.11
C GLU A 39 12.84 -15.73 -13.79
N PHE A 40 11.59 -15.32 -13.57
CA PHE A 40 10.51 -16.26 -13.28
C PHE A 40 10.15 -17.11 -14.50
N ALA A 41 9.98 -18.42 -14.27
CA ALA A 41 9.58 -19.37 -15.30
C ALA A 41 8.21 -18.98 -15.88
N ARG A 42 8.17 -18.67 -17.18
CA ARG A 42 6.93 -18.34 -17.89
C ARG A 42 6.14 -19.61 -18.17
N MET A 43 4.87 -19.61 -17.79
CA MET A 43 3.99 -20.75 -18.06
C MET A 43 3.52 -20.72 -19.54
N PRO A 44 3.37 -21.90 -20.18
CA PRO A 44 2.80 -22.00 -21.52
C PRO A 44 1.41 -21.32 -21.59
N PRO A 45 1.06 -20.66 -22.71
CA PRO A 45 -0.19 -19.89 -22.83
C PRO A 45 -1.46 -20.68 -22.51
N ILE A 46 -1.45 -22.00 -22.71
CA ILE A 46 -2.59 -22.90 -22.47
C ILE A 46 -2.89 -23.12 -20.98
N LEU A 47 -1.90 -22.92 -20.09
CA LEU A 47 -2.04 -23.09 -18.63
C LEU A 47 -2.29 -21.77 -17.89
N LYS A 48 -2.40 -20.66 -18.63
CA LYS A 48 -2.69 -19.35 -18.04
C LYS A 48 -4.15 -19.33 -17.58
N ARG A 49 -4.36 -19.50 -16.28
CA ARG A 49 -5.61 -19.13 -15.58
C ARG A 49 -5.28 -17.99 -14.64
N GLY A 50 -6.02 -16.89 -14.73
CA GLY A 50 -5.73 -15.68 -13.97
C GLY A 50 -4.39 -15.01 -14.29
N ILE A 51 -3.95 -14.16 -13.36
CA ILE A 51 -2.68 -13.44 -13.45
C ILE A 51 -1.49 -14.39 -13.20
N GLN A 52 -0.43 -14.29 -14.02
CA GLN A 52 0.75 -15.13 -13.82
C GLN A 52 1.54 -14.67 -12.58
N PRO A 53 2.31 -15.59 -11.94
CA PRO A 53 3.17 -15.24 -10.81
C PRO A 53 4.20 -14.16 -11.14
N SER A 54 4.63 -14.03 -12.41
CA SER A 54 5.50 -12.96 -12.88
C SER A 54 4.79 -11.62 -13.08
N ASP A 55 3.52 -11.66 -13.50
CA ASP A 55 2.77 -10.48 -13.92
C ASP A 55 2.27 -9.70 -12.69
N PHE A 56 1.97 -10.41 -11.59
CA PHE A 56 1.50 -9.78 -10.36
C PHE A 56 2.55 -8.84 -9.72
N PRO A 57 3.81 -9.25 -9.48
CA PRO A 57 4.87 -8.35 -9.03
C PRO A 57 5.10 -7.18 -9.99
N GLN A 58 5.04 -7.40 -11.30
CA GLN A 58 5.21 -6.34 -12.31
C GLN A 58 4.08 -5.30 -12.23
N LEU A 59 2.84 -5.73 -12.01
CA LEU A 59 1.70 -4.82 -11.79
C LEU A 59 1.91 -3.97 -10.54
N LEU A 60 2.35 -4.56 -9.43
CA LEU A 60 2.66 -3.83 -8.20
C LEU A 60 3.79 -2.82 -8.42
N ILE A 61 4.84 -3.18 -9.16
CA ILE A 61 5.94 -2.28 -9.52
C ILE A 61 5.41 -1.10 -10.33
N ALA A 62 4.60 -1.36 -11.37
CA ALA A 62 3.99 -0.31 -12.19
C ALA A 62 3.13 0.64 -11.33
N LEU A 63 2.34 0.09 -10.40
CA LEU A 63 1.55 0.87 -9.46
C LEU A 63 2.44 1.71 -8.53
N MET A 64 3.49 1.14 -7.95
CA MET A 64 4.43 1.84 -7.06
C MET A 64 5.15 2.99 -7.78
N VAL A 65 5.61 2.77 -9.02
CA VAL A 65 6.22 3.81 -9.86
C VAL A 65 5.20 4.92 -10.15
N GLY A 66 3.98 4.57 -10.53
CA GLY A 66 2.90 5.54 -10.77
C GLY A 66 2.55 6.37 -9.54
N LEU A 67 2.42 5.73 -8.38
CA LEU A 67 2.17 6.41 -7.10
C LEU A 67 3.35 7.31 -6.69
N THR A 68 4.58 6.85 -6.91
CA THR A 68 5.78 7.65 -6.64
C THR A 68 5.81 8.91 -7.51
N ALA A 69 5.50 8.79 -8.81
CA ALA A 69 5.38 9.92 -9.70
C ALA A 69 4.27 10.90 -9.27
N LEU A 70 3.13 10.38 -8.81
CA LEU A 70 2.04 11.19 -8.27
C LEU A 70 2.45 11.96 -7.00
N ILE A 71 3.22 11.34 -6.10
CA ILE A 71 3.75 12.00 -4.90
C ILE A 71 4.65 13.17 -5.33
N VAL A 72 5.62 12.93 -6.22
CA VAL A 72 6.52 13.98 -6.73
C VAL A 72 5.74 15.12 -7.38
N TRP A 73 4.64 14.82 -8.08
CA TRP A 73 3.84 15.82 -8.78
C TRP A 73 2.90 16.62 -7.86
N LYS A 74 2.28 15.97 -6.86
CA LYS A 74 1.18 16.56 -6.07
C LYS A 74 1.57 17.00 -4.68
N ASP A 75 2.62 16.44 -4.09
CA ASP A 75 2.91 16.62 -2.67
C ASP A 75 4.40 16.87 -2.42
N PRO A 76 4.81 18.07 -1.99
CA PRO A 76 6.20 18.28 -1.57
C PRO A 76 6.46 17.43 -0.32
N ILE A 77 7.45 16.54 -0.39
CA ILE A 77 7.80 15.63 0.69
C ILE A 77 8.18 16.44 1.93
N ARG A 78 7.30 16.44 2.95
CA ARG A 78 7.57 17.07 4.24
C ARG A 78 8.19 16.03 5.15
N VAL A 79 9.50 16.13 5.36
CA VAL A 79 10.20 15.28 6.32
C VAL A 79 9.73 15.66 7.73
N SER A 80 9.04 14.74 8.39
CA SER A 80 8.66 14.89 9.79
C SER A 80 9.74 14.26 10.66
N GLU A 81 10.35 15.05 11.54
CA GLU A 81 11.51 14.64 12.35
C GLU A 81 11.21 13.63 13.48
N ARG A 82 9.97 13.15 13.64
CA ARG A 82 9.65 12.26 14.77
C ARG A 82 8.66 11.16 14.41
N ILE A 83 9.04 9.92 14.71
CA ILE A 83 8.13 8.77 14.67
C ILE A 83 7.01 9.04 15.67
N HIS A 84 5.80 9.25 15.16
CA HIS A 84 4.63 9.52 15.98
C HIS A 84 4.09 8.19 16.55
N ASN A 85 3.56 8.20 17.78
CA ASN A 85 2.93 7.02 18.41
C ASN A 85 1.97 6.22 17.51
N PRO A 86 1.09 6.83 16.68
CA PRO A 86 0.23 6.06 15.78
C PRO A 86 0.99 5.28 14.70
N THR A 87 2.20 5.70 14.30
CA THR A 87 3.04 4.93 13.37
C THR A 87 3.50 3.62 14.00
N LEU A 88 3.90 3.65 15.28
CA LEU A 88 4.29 2.45 16.02
C LEU A 88 3.09 1.51 16.24
N MET A 89 1.91 2.06 16.54
CA MET A 89 0.68 1.28 16.65
C MET A 89 0.27 0.65 15.30
N ALA A 90 0.51 1.33 14.17
CA ALA A 90 0.27 0.77 12.85
C ALA A 90 1.18 -0.45 12.57
N PHE A 91 2.44 -0.44 13.02
CA PHE A 91 3.27 -1.65 13.01
C PHE A 91 2.69 -2.75 13.91
N GLY A 92 2.16 -2.41 15.08
CA GLY A 92 1.45 -3.35 15.95
C GLY A 92 0.25 -4.03 15.27
N MET A 93 -0.47 -3.32 14.39
CA MET A 93 -1.57 -3.89 13.60
C MET A 93 -1.12 -5.01 12.65
N ILE A 94 0.15 -5.06 12.26
CA ILE A 94 0.69 -6.20 11.49
C ILE A 94 0.62 -7.48 12.34
N GLY A 95 0.95 -7.40 13.63
CA GLY A 95 0.83 -8.53 14.55
C GLY A 95 -0.63 -8.99 14.69
N VAL A 96 -1.56 -8.03 14.82
CA VAL A 96 -3.00 -8.32 14.85
C VAL A 96 -3.47 -9.01 13.56
N PHE A 97 -3.01 -8.52 12.40
CA PHE A 97 -3.32 -9.11 11.11
C PHE A 97 -2.85 -10.57 11.03
N VAL A 98 -1.59 -10.85 11.42
CA VAL A 98 -1.03 -12.21 11.39
C VAL A 98 -1.83 -13.17 12.26
N LEU A 99 -2.29 -12.74 13.43
CA LEU A 99 -3.13 -13.56 14.30
C LEU A 99 -4.52 -13.83 13.69
N LEU A 100 -5.13 -12.84 13.05
CA LEU A 100 -6.47 -12.95 12.47
C LEU A 100 -6.50 -13.75 11.17
N VAL A 101 -5.43 -13.73 10.37
CA VAL A 101 -5.33 -14.51 9.12
C VAL A 101 -5.51 -16.01 9.36
N GLN A 102 -5.16 -16.50 10.56
CA GLN A 102 -5.37 -17.90 10.95
C GLN A 102 -6.85 -18.30 10.98
N PHE A 103 -7.76 -17.33 11.10
CA PHE A 103 -9.20 -17.55 11.09
C PHE A 103 -9.79 -17.32 9.69
N ASP A 104 -9.59 -16.12 9.15
CA ASP A 104 -10.09 -15.73 7.84
C ASP A 104 -9.32 -14.52 7.31
N PHE A 105 -8.77 -14.65 6.10
CA PHE A 105 -7.96 -13.59 5.47
C PHE A 105 -8.76 -12.32 5.17
N PHE A 106 -10.00 -12.45 4.70
CA PHE A 106 -10.87 -11.31 4.38
C PHE A 106 -11.31 -10.58 5.66
N PHE A 107 -11.61 -11.34 6.72
CA PHE A 107 -11.87 -10.76 8.04
C PHE A 107 -10.65 -10.02 8.58
N ALA A 108 -9.47 -10.63 8.51
CA ALA A 108 -8.23 -10.00 8.94
C ALA A 108 -7.93 -8.68 8.19
N LEU A 109 -8.14 -8.66 6.87
CA LEU A 109 -8.02 -7.44 6.05
C LEU A 109 -8.98 -6.35 6.52
N THR A 110 -10.25 -6.70 6.72
CA THR A 110 -11.29 -5.74 7.11
C THR A 110 -10.98 -5.12 8.48
N VAL A 111 -10.64 -5.96 9.46
CA VAL A 111 -10.27 -5.50 10.81
C VAL A 111 -9.00 -4.64 10.79
N SER A 112 -8.00 -5.01 9.97
CA SER A 112 -6.78 -4.22 9.85
C SER A 112 -7.01 -2.85 9.21
N CYS A 113 -7.80 -2.79 8.13
CA CYS A 113 -8.19 -1.52 7.52
C CYS A 113 -8.95 -0.62 8.51
N LEU A 114 -9.92 -1.17 9.23
CA LEU A 114 -10.66 -0.44 10.27
C LEU A 114 -9.74 0.03 11.39
N GLY A 115 -8.87 -0.84 11.91
CA GLY A 115 -7.92 -0.50 12.96
C GLY A 115 -6.97 0.63 12.54
N LEU A 116 -6.45 0.60 11.31
CA LEU A 116 -5.61 1.67 10.78
C LEU A 116 -6.37 3.00 10.66
N THR A 117 -7.63 2.99 10.22
CA THR A 117 -8.45 4.22 10.17
C THR A 117 -8.70 4.82 11.55
N LEU A 118 -8.89 3.97 12.56
CA LEU A 118 -9.07 4.40 13.95
C LEU A 118 -7.77 4.97 14.53
N LEU A 119 -6.62 4.33 14.26
CA LEU A 119 -5.31 4.77 14.72
C LEU A 119 -4.90 6.13 14.15
N TRP A 120 -5.25 6.41 12.90
CA TRP A 120 -5.00 7.72 12.29
C TRP A 120 -5.90 8.85 12.81
N LYS A 121 -6.82 8.55 13.75
CA LYS A 121 -7.61 9.53 14.52
C LYS A 121 -8.39 10.55 13.69
N LYS A 122 -8.45 10.39 12.37
CA LYS A 122 -9.19 11.25 11.45
C LYS A 122 -10.64 10.84 11.52
N ARG A 123 -11.39 11.50 12.41
CA ARG A 123 -12.79 11.21 12.74
C ARG A 123 -13.74 11.66 11.62
N ASN A 124 -13.53 11.17 10.42
CA ASN A 124 -14.45 11.35 9.30
C ASN A 124 -15.17 10.02 9.05
N TRP A 125 -16.48 10.01 9.25
CA TRP A 125 -17.32 8.85 8.99
C TRP A 125 -17.16 8.31 7.56
N TYR A 126 -16.97 9.20 6.58
CA TYR A 126 -16.72 8.80 5.20
C TYR A 126 -15.39 8.06 5.02
N THR A 127 -14.33 8.50 5.71
CA THR A 127 -13.03 7.81 5.66
C THR A 127 -13.12 6.42 6.28
N PHE A 128 -13.85 6.29 7.39
CA PHE A 128 -14.09 5.00 8.03
C PHE A 128 -14.86 4.03 7.11
N LEU A 129 -15.92 4.48 6.43
CA LEU A 129 -16.67 3.63 5.50
C LEU A 129 -15.86 3.26 4.26
N ILE A 130 -15.21 4.23 3.62
CA ILE A 130 -14.46 3.98 2.38
C ILE A 130 -13.26 3.08 2.67
N VAL A 131 -12.41 3.46 3.61
CA VAL A 131 -11.16 2.72 3.85
C VAL A 131 -11.43 1.44 4.64
N GLY A 132 -12.38 1.44 5.56
CA GLY A 132 -12.69 0.30 6.42
C GLY A 132 -13.53 -0.79 5.75
N PHE A 133 -14.39 -0.45 4.79
CA PHE A 133 -15.26 -1.43 4.12
C PHE A 133 -15.06 -1.47 2.61
N LEU A 134 -15.09 -0.31 1.94
CA LEU A 134 -15.01 -0.27 0.47
C LEU A 134 -13.66 -0.79 -0.04
N VAL A 135 -12.56 -0.48 0.64
CA VAL A 135 -11.22 -0.96 0.25
C VAL A 135 -11.09 -2.48 0.42
N PRO A 136 -11.38 -3.11 1.58
CA PRO A 136 -11.35 -4.57 1.70
C PRO A 136 -12.24 -5.28 0.69
N LEU A 137 -13.46 -4.78 0.45
CA LEU A 137 -14.36 -5.31 -0.57
C LEU A 137 -13.80 -5.16 -1.98
N GLY A 138 -13.26 -3.98 -2.31
CA GLY A 138 -12.64 -3.71 -3.59
C GLY A 138 -11.44 -4.62 -3.84
N VAL A 139 -10.59 -4.84 -2.83
CA VAL A 139 -9.48 -5.79 -2.89
C VAL A 139 -10.01 -7.21 -3.09
N PHE A 140 -11.06 -7.61 -2.35
CA PHE A 140 -11.66 -8.93 -2.50
C PHE A 140 -12.13 -9.19 -3.95
N PHE A 141 -12.92 -8.28 -4.52
CA PHE A 141 -13.41 -8.42 -5.89
C PHE A 141 -12.31 -8.29 -6.94
N LEU A 142 -11.32 -7.43 -6.72
CA LEU A 142 -10.18 -7.30 -7.62
C LEU A 142 -9.43 -8.63 -7.75
N PHE A 143 -9.13 -9.28 -6.63
CA PHE A 143 -8.40 -10.55 -6.67
C PHE A 143 -9.28 -11.70 -7.18
N ASP A 144 -10.53 -11.78 -6.71
CA ASP A 144 -11.43 -12.89 -7.07
C ASP A 144 -11.89 -12.82 -8.54
N GLN A 145 -12.30 -11.64 -9.02
CA GLN A 145 -12.93 -11.46 -10.33
C GLN A 145 -11.96 -10.97 -11.40
N VAL A 146 -11.04 -10.05 -11.06
CA VAL A 146 -10.13 -9.46 -12.06
C VAL A 146 -8.86 -10.29 -12.21
N PHE A 147 -8.28 -10.77 -11.12
CA PHE A 147 -7.07 -11.59 -11.16
C PHE A 147 -7.33 -13.10 -11.17
N GLU A 148 -8.57 -13.52 -10.91
CA GLU A 148 -8.99 -14.92 -10.77
C GLU A 148 -8.15 -15.69 -9.71
N VAL A 149 -7.65 -14.97 -8.70
CA VAL A 149 -6.88 -15.51 -7.59
C VAL A 149 -7.78 -15.61 -6.36
N ARG A 150 -8.11 -16.84 -5.97
CA ARG A 150 -8.96 -17.08 -4.81
C ARG A 150 -8.20 -16.86 -3.50
N PHE A 151 -8.89 -16.27 -2.53
CA PHE A 151 -8.37 -16.15 -1.18
C PHE A 151 -8.40 -17.50 -0.46
N PRO A 152 -7.52 -17.68 0.55
CA PRO A 152 -7.63 -18.79 1.49
C PRO A 152 -9.05 -18.89 2.06
N ARG A 153 -9.55 -20.13 2.13
CA ARG A 153 -10.87 -20.41 2.68
C ARG A 153 -10.86 -20.17 4.19
N GLY A 154 -11.77 -19.32 4.64
CA GLY A 154 -12.08 -19.02 6.03
C GLY A 154 -13.58 -18.91 6.20
N PHE A 155 -14.04 -18.42 7.35
CA PHE A 155 -15.46 -18.33 7.67
C PHE A 155 -16.29 -17.53 6.63
N LEU A 156 -15.85 -16.32 6.28
CA LEU A 156 -16.56 -15.43 5.36
C LEU A 156 -16.37 -15.87 3.89
N THR A 157 -15.16 -16.28 3.52
CA THR A 157 -14.91 -16.73 2.15
C THR A 157 -15.55 -18.08 1.84
N ASN A 158 -15.79 -18.94 2.84
CA ASN A 158 -16.59 -20.16 2.67
C ASN A 158 -18.06 -19.87 2.36
N LEU A 159 -18.64 -18.77 2.86
CA LEU A 159 -20.01 -18.37 2.50
C LEU A 159 -20.13 -17.92 1.03
N TRP A 160 -19.05 -17.39 0.46
CA TRP A 160 -19.02 -16.93 -0.93
C TRP A 160 -18.65 -18.04 -1.92
N TYR A 161 -17.70 -18.91 -1.55
CA TYR A 161 -17.22 -20.00 -2.41
C TYR A 161 -17.99 -21.32 -2.25
N GLY A 162 -18.78 -21.43 -1.18
CA GLY A 162 -19.53 -22.63 -0.80
C GLY A 162 -20.79 -22.83 -1.62
#